data_AF-J9D1Y8-F1
#
_entry.id   AF-J9D1Y8-F1
#
_cell.length_a   1.000
_cell.length_b   1.000
_cell.length_c   1.000
_cell.angle_alpha   90.00
_cell.angle_beta   90.00
_cell.angle_gamma   90.00
#
_symmetry.space_group_name_H-M   'P 1'
#
loop_
_entity.id
_entity.type
_entity.pdbx_description
1 polymer ?
#
loop_
_entity_poly.entity_id
_entity_poly.type
_entity_poly.pdbx_seq_one_letter_code
_entity_poly.pdbx_strand_id
1 'polypeptide(L)'
;MKTLQSIEKSINIMDKTYDANFGEWVKNPDNYRIISRNLKKWIDEYSTEQNIAVIKWIVNEWSLRYIIKFVTKLIINDIKFKYNNRKNVVSLSEMQYSKRIGILKGMIESWDVVFIEEFICCISKMFDKIDEERTFIKDILTNFNFPKCQELIDCFKCNDDCDNKQIIVFLEELLINEVVNFTTNK
;
A
#
# COMPACT_ATOMS: atom_id res chain seq x y z
N MET A 1 10.84 -18.57 3.51
CA MET A 1 9.97 -17.51 2.93
C MET A 1 9.30 -18.09 1.69
N LYS A 2 7.97 -18.02 1.54
CA LYS A 2 7.31 -18.47 0.31
C LYS A 2 7.66 -17.47 -0.81
N THR A 3 8.29 -17.95 -1.88
CA THR A 3 8.55 -17.15 -3.08
C THR A 3 7.30 -17.10 -3.96
N LEU A 4 7.17 -16.10 -4.84
CA LEU A 4 6.07 -16.02 -5.81
C LEU A 4 5.94 -17.32 -6.62
N GLN A 5 7.08 -17.90 -7.01
CA GLN A 5 7.15 -19.20 -7.70
C GLN A 5 6.61 -20.36 -6.85
N SER A 6 6.81 -20.33 -5.53
CA SER A 6 6.26 -21.37 -4.65
C SER A 6 4.74 -21.26 -4.53
N ILE A 7 4.19 -20.04 -4.49
CA ILE A 7 2.74 -19.80 -4.49
C ILE A 7 2.15 -20.31 -5.81
N GLU A 8 2.73 -19.90 -6.94
CA GLU A 8 2.34 -20.33 -8.29
C GLU A 8 2.32 -21.85 -8.41
N LYS A 9 3.37 -22.54 -7.96
CA LYS A 9 3.43 -24.01 -7.96
C LYS A 9 2.33 -24.65 -7.13
N SER A 10 2.06 -24.13 -5.92
CA SER A 10 0.99 -24.66 -5.06
C SER A 10 -0.39 -24.49 -5.68
N ILE A 11 -0.66 -23.33 -6.29
CA ILE A 11 -1.94 -23.07 -6.97
C ILE A 11 -2.10 -23.98 -8.19
N ASN A 12 -1.06 -24.14 -9.01
CA ASN A 12 -1.09 -25.04 -10.16
C ASN A 12 -1.34 -26.52 -9.77
N ILE A 13 -0.81 -26.97 -8.63
CA ILE A 13 -1.11 -28.32 -8.11
C ILE A 13 -2.59 -28.42 -7.73
N MET A 14 -3.14 -27.40 -7.08
CA MET A 14 -4.55 -27.36 -6.68
C MET A 14 -5.48 -27.34 -7.90
N ASP A 15 -5.20 -26.49 -8.88
CA ASP A 15 -5.95 -26.39 -10.14
C ASP A 15 -5.99 -27.75 -10.86
N LYS A 16 -4.84 -28.43 -10.96
CA LYS A 16 -4.77 -29.78 -11.54
C LYS A 16 -5.49 -30.85 -10.72
N THR A 17 -5.44 -30.76 -9.39
CA THR A 17 -6.04 -31.76 -8.50
C THR A 17 -7.56 -31.71 -8.54
N TYR A 18 -8.11 -30.51 -8.70
CA TYR A 18 -9.55 -30.26 -8.63
C TYR A 18 -10.19 -29.93 -9.98
N ASP A 19 -9.43 -30.03 -11.09
CA ASP A 19 -9.87 -29.63 -12.43
C ASP A 19 -10.51 -28.23 -12.45
N ALA A 20 -9.79 -27.28 -11.88
CA ALA A 20 -10.25 -25.91 -11.62
C ALA A 20 -9.29 -24.87 -12.21
N ASN A 21 -9.68 -23.60 -12.16
CA ASN A 21 -8.90 -22.45 -12.64
C ASN A 21 -8.75 -21.38 -11.54
N PHE A 22 -8.47 -21.78 -10.31
CA PHE A 22 -8.36 -20.86 -9.17
C PHE A 22 -7.27 -19.82 -9.39
N GLY A 23 -6.12 -20.20 -9.97
CA GLY A 23 -5.03 -19.26 -10.23
C GLY A 23 -5.44 -18.12 -11.15
N GLU A 24 -6.03 -18.46 -12.29
CA GLU A 24 -6.55 -17.49 -13.26
C GLU A 24 -7.66 -16.63 -12.66
N TRP A 25 -8.59 -17.25 -11.93
CA TRP A 25 -9.70 -16.56 -11.31
C TRP A 25 -9.23 -15.55 -10.25
N VAL A 26 -8.27 -15.92 -9.39
CA VAL A 26 -7.72 -15.02 -8.37
C VAL A 26 -6.90 -13.89 -9.00
N LYS A 27 -6.18 -14.14 -10.09
CA LYS A 27 -5.42 -13.10 -10.80
C LYS A 27 -6.27 -12.26 -11.75
N ASN A 28 -7.58 -12.51 -11.86
CA ASN A 28 -8.46 -11.66 -12.66
C ASN A 28 -8.79 -10.34 -11.90
N PRO A 29 -8.42 -9.16 -12.44
CA PRO A 29 -8.66 -7.87 -11.79
C PRO A 29 -10.13 -7.57 -11.50
N ASP A 30 -11.08 -8.11 -12.26
CA ASP A 30 -12.51 -7.86 -12.04
C ASP A 30 -13.02 -8.51 -10.75
N ASN A 31 -12.30 -9.53 -10.26
CA ASN A 31 -12.60 -10.22 -9.01
C ASN A 31 -12.07 -9.49 -7.76
N TYR A 32 -11.40 -8.34 -7.92
CA TYR A 32 -10.74 -7.62 -6.81
C TYR A 32 -11.65 -7.40 -5.59
N ARG A 33 -12.97 -7.20 -5.80
CA ARG A 33 -13.94 -6.96 -4.71
C ARG A 33 -14.13 -8.18 -3.82
N ILE A 34 -14.20 -9.36 -4.43
CA ILE A 34 -14.43 -10.62 -3.72
C ILE A 34 -13.13 -11.04 -3.03
N ILE A 35 -12.02 -10.95 -3.75
CA ILE A 35 -10.69 -11.32 -3.25
C ILE A 35 -10.31 -10.43 -2.05
N SER A 36 -10.41 -9.10 -2.18
CA SER A 36 -10.06 -8.18 -1.08
C SER A 36 -10.88 -8.44 0.19
N ARG A 37 -12.18 -8.69 0.05
CA ARG A 37 -13.05 -9.02 1.19
C ARG A 37 -12.65 -10.33 1.86
N ASN A 38 -12.29 -11.36 1.10
CA ASN A 38 -11.92 -12.65 1.68
C ASN A 38 -10.53 -12.62 2.32
N LEU A 39 -9.55 -11.99 1.67
CA LEU A 39 -8.20 -11.84 2.24
C LEU A 39 -8.18 -10.99 3.50
N LYS A 40 -9.04 -9.99 3.58
CA LYS A 40 -9.16 -9.12 4.76
C LYS A 40 -9.42 -9.89 6.06
N LYS A 41 -10.10 -11.03 6.00
CA LYS A 41 -10.35 -11.89 7.18
C LYS A 41 -9.05 -12.44 7.77
N TRP A 42 -8.05 -12.61 6.93
CA TRP A 42 -6.80 -13.31 7.25
C TRP A 42 -5.59 -12.37 7.37
N ILE A 43 -5.75 -11.09 7.01
CA ILE A 43 -4.64 -10.13 6.94
C ILE A 43 -3.95 -9.98 8.30
N ASP A 44 -4.71 -10.08 9.39
CA ASP A 44 -4.21 -9.98 10.75
C ASP A 44 -3.65 -11.31 11.30
N GLU A 45 -3.96 -12.44 10.67
CA GLU A 45 -3.51 -13.77 11.11
C GLU A 45 -2.14 -14.16 10.53
N TYR A 46 -1.84 -13.74 9.28
CA TYR A 46 -0.58 -14.07 8.60
C TYR A 46 0.49 -13.00 8.78
N SER A 47 1.78 -13.35 8.63
CA SER A 47 2.85 -12.36 8.78
C SER A 47 2.78 -11.27 7.70
N THR A 48 3.41 -10.12 7.95
CA THR A 48 3.47 -9.00 6.98
C THR A 48 4.08 -9.47 5.67
N GLU A 49 5.17 -10.24 5.72
CA GLU A 49 5.91 -10.75 4.55
C GLU A 49 5.07 -11.74 3.75
N GLN A 50 4.30 -12.60 4.43
CA GLN A 50 3.38 -13.53 3.77
C GLN A 50 2.28 -12.79 3.04
N ASN A 51 1.68 -11.78 3.68
CA ASN A 51 0.67 -10.92 3.05
C ASN A 51 1.24 -10.18 1.84
N ILE A 52 2.44 -9.59 1.95
CA ILE A 52 3.11 -8.92 0.83
C ILE A 52 3.32 -9.88 -0.34
N ALA A 53 3.84 -11.09 -0.09
CA ALA A 53 4.09 -12.08 -1.13
C ALA A 53 2.79 -12.51 -1.83
N VAL A 54 1.72 -12.77 -1.07
CA VAL A 54 0.41 -13.13 -1.62
C VAL A 54 -0.17 -11.98 -2.43
N ILE A 55 -0.16 -10.75 -1.90
CA ILE A 55 -0.73 -9.61 -2.61
C ILE A 55 0.06 -9.33 -3.90
N LYS A 56 1.39 -9.34 -3.86
CA LYS A 56 2.23 -9.19 -5.07
C LYS A 56 1.96 -10.28 -6.10
N TRP A 57 1.70 -11.52 -5.66
CA TRP A 57 1.32 -12.60 -6.57
C TRP A 57 -0.05 -12.37 -7.23
N ILE A 58 -1.04 -11.93 -6.46
CA ILE A 58 -2.41 -11.66 -6.95
C ILE A 58 -2.41 -10.54 -7.98
N VAL A 59 -1.77 -9.42 -7.65
CA VAL A 59 -1.81 -8.20 -8.48
C VAL A 59 -0.72 -8.17 -9.54
N ASN A 60 0.01 -9.27 -9.73
CA ASN A 60 0.98 -9.40 -10.79
C ASN A 60 0.29 -9.16 -12.14
N GLU A 61 0.84 -8.25 -12.96
CA GLU A 61 0.29 -7.79 -14.25
C GLU A 61 -0.99 -6.95 -14.16
N TRP A 62 -1.45 -6.58 -12.97
CA TRP A 62 -2.57 -5.64 -12.84
C TRP A 62 -2.11 -4.21 -13.13
N SER A 63 -2.94 -3.44 -13.81
CA SER A 63 -2.75 -1.98 -13.89
C SER A 63 -2.85 -1.34 -12.50
N LEU A 64 -2.17 -0.21 -12.29
CA LEU A 64 -2.23 0.58 -11.06
C LEU A 64 -3.67 0.87 -10.61
N ARG A 65 -4.55 1.20 -11.56
CA ARG A 65 -5.97 1.44 -11.31
C ARG A 65 -6.66 0.30 -10.54
N TYR A 66 -6.37 -0.96 -10.90
CA TYR A 66 -6.94 -2.12 -10.22
C TYR A 66 -6.23 -2.41 -8.90
N ILE A 67 -4.92 -2.18 -8.82
CA ILE A 67 -4.16 -2.27 -7.56
C ILE A 67 -4.72 -1.29 -6.53
N ILE A 68 -4.91 -0.02 -6.89
CA ILE A 68 -5.52 1.02 -6.03
C ILE A 68 -6.89 0.56 -5.53
N LYS A 69 -7.78 0.12 -6.43
CA LYS A 69 -9.11 -0.37 -6.06
C LYS A 69 -9.07 -1.56 -5.10
N PHE A 70 -8.09 -2.45 -5.28
CA PHE A 70 -7.90 -3.64 -4.44
C PHE A 70 -7.39 -3.28 -3.04
N VAL A 71 -6.26 -2.56 -2.95
CA VAL A 71 -5.70 -2.17 -1.66
C VAL A 71 -6.59 -1.19 -0.91
N THR A 72 -7.39 -0.40 -1.63
CA THR A 72 -8.43 0.45 -1.03
C THR A 72 -9.40 -0.37 -0.18
N LYS A 73 -9.91 -1.46 -0.75
CA LYS A 73 -10.87 -2.33 -0.07
C LYS A 73 -10.23 -3.23 0.97
N LEU A 74 -8.99 -3.66 0.73
CA LEU A 74 -8.27 -4.57 1.60
C LEU A 74 -7.73 -3.85 2.85
N ILE A 75 -7.18 -2.64 2.69
CA ILE A 75 -6.38 -1.95 3.71
C ILE A 75 -6.84 -0.50 3.97
N ILE A 76 -6.92 0.34 2.94
CA ILE A 76 -7.04 1.81 3.12
C ILE A 76 -8.33 2.19 3.84
N ASN A 77 -9.44 1.53 3.52
CA ASN A 77 -10.70 1.80 4.20
C ASN A 77 -10.60 1.57 5.72
N ASP A 78 -9.87 0.55 6.17
CA ASP A 78 -9.71 0.29 7.62
C ASP A 78 -8.82 1.33 8.29
N ILE A 79 -7.75 1.75 7.60
CA ILE A 79 -6.88 2.83 8.05
C ILE A 79 -7.70 4.12 8.21
N LYS A 80 -8.48 4.51 7.21
CA LYS A 80 -9.38 5.67 7.27
C LYS A 80 -10.35 5.61 8.44
N PHE A 81 -10.94 4.44 8.71
CA PHE A 81 -11.90 4.30 9.82
C PHE A 81 -11.26 4.40 11.20
N LYS A 82 -9.95 4.13 11.35
CA LYS A 82 -9.23 4.37 12.62
C LYS A 82 -9.26 5.85 13.02
N TYR A 83 -9.12 6.76 12.05
CA TYR A 83 -9.05 8.20 12.31
C TYR A 83 -10.42 8.91 12.30
N ASN A 84 -11.39 8.32 11.61
CA ASN A 84 -12.79 8.72 11.70
C ASN A 84 -13.44 8.13 12.96
N ASN A 85 -13.36 8.84 14.09
CA ASN A 85 -14.03 8.57 15.38
C ASN A 85 -15.59 8.53 15.31
N ARG A 86 -16.18 7.86 14.31
CA ARG A 86 -17.62 7.57 14.29
C ARG A 86 -17.85 6.41 15.24
N LYS A 87 -18.57 6.70 16.33
CA LYS A 87 -18.76 5.91 17.57
C LYS A 87 -19.19 4.43 17.45
N ASN A 88 -19.33 3.86 16.25
CA ASN A 88 -19.88 2.52 16.02
C ASN A 88 -19.00 1.60 15.13
N VAL A 89 -17.77 1.97 14.80
CA VAL A 89 -16.83 1.12 14.05
C VAL A 89 -15.67 0.74 14.95
N VAL A 90 -15.37 -0.55 15.06
CA VAL A 90 -14.20 -1.07 15.79
C VAL A 90 -12.95 -0.42 15.20
N SER A 91 -12.32 0.47 15.96
CA SER A 91 -11.05 1.08 15.56
C SER A 91 -9.97 0.00 15.49
N LEU A 92 -9.11 0.09 14.48
CA LEU A 92 -7.94 -0.79 14.40
C LEU A 92 -7.07 -0.59 15.64
N SER A 93 -6.61 -1.69 16.25
CA SER A 93 -5.56 -1.62 17.26
C SER A 93 -4.26 -1.07 16.65
N GLU A 94 -3.36 -0.55 17.48
CA GLU A 94 -2.08 -0.02 17.02
C GLU A 94 -1.26 -1.06 16.26
N MET A 95 -1.29 -2.31 16.73
CA MET A 95 -0.63 -3.44 16.07
C MET A 95 -1.23 -3.73 14.69
N GLN A 96 -2.56 -3.71 14.57
CA GLN A 96 -3.25 -3.93 13.31
C GLN A 96 -3.00 -2.82 12.29
N TYR A 97 -2.90 -1.57 12.76
CA TYR A 97 -2.53 -0.42 11.94
C TYR A 97 -1.10 -0.55 11.42
N SER A 98 -0.13 -0.75 12.32
CA SER A 98 1.28 -0.89 11.98
C SER A 98 1.51 -2.03 10.98
N LYS A 99 0.82 -3.16 11.16
CA LYS A 99 0.85 -4.28 10.22
C LYS A 99 0.36 -3.91 8.82
N ARG A 100 -0.76 -3.19 8.73
CA ARG A 100 -1.33 -2.72 7.45
C ARG A 100 -0.41 -1.73 6.73
N ILE A 101 0.18 -0.79 7.46
CA ILE A 101 1.22 0.11 6.93
C ILE A 101 2.43 -0.70 6.44
N GLY A 102 2.89 -1.69 7.21
CA GLY A 102 3.99 -2.58 6.82
C GLY A 102 3.72 -3.33 5.52
N ILE A 103 2.47 -3.80 5.32
CA ILE A 103 2.07 -4.44 4.06
C ILE A 103 2.16 -3.45 2.90
N LEU A 104 1.59 -2.25 3.04
CA LEU A 104 1.64 -1.23 1.98
C LEU A 104 3.08 -0.84 1.65
N LYS A 105 3.94 -0.64 2.66
CA LYS A 105 5.38 -0.39 2.48
C LYS A 105 6.04 -1.47 1.62
N GLY A 106 5.90 -2.73 2.03
CA GLY A 106 6.54 -3.82 1.30
C GLY A 106 5.96 -4.03 -0.09
N MET A 107 4.72 -3.60 -0.35
CA MET A 107 4.17 -3.54 -1.70
C MET A 107 4.88 -2.49 -2.56
N ILE A 108 4.96 -1.24 -2.08
CA ILE A 108 5.46 -0.10 -2.86
C ILE A 108 6.99 0.00 -2.92
N GLU A 109 7.72 -0.69 -2.03
CA GLU A 109 9.18 -0.62 -1.91
C GLU A 109 9.90 -0.86 -3.25
N SER A 110 9.40 -1.82 -4.04
CA SER A 110 9.98 -2.22 -5.33
C SER A 110 9.38 -1.49 -6.53
N TRP A 111 8.46 -0.55 -6.32
CA TRP A 111 7.85 0.22 -7.40
C TRP A 111 8.76 1.37 -7.84
N ASP A 112 8.64 1.75 -9.11
CA ASP A 112 9.20 2.99 -9.63
C ASP A 112 8.47 4.20 -9.02
N VAL A 113 9.17 5.34 -8.98
CA VAL A 113 8.67 6.54 -8.30
C VAL A 113 7.42 7.14 -8.94
N VAL A 114 7.22 6.95 -10.25
CA VAL A 114 6.03 7.44 -10.97
C VAL A 114 4.82 6.67 -10.51
N PHE A 115 4.94 5.35 -10.39
CA PHE A 115 3.88 4.49 -9.89
C PHE A 115 3.56 4.76 -8.41
N ILE A 116 4.58 5.10 -7.61
CA ILE A 116 4.40 5.51 -6.19
C ILE A 116 3.70 6.87 -6.10
N GLU A 117 4.09 7.84 -6.93
CA GLU A 117 3.47 9.17 -7.01
C GLU A 117 1.97 9.05 -7.35
N GLU A 118 1.63 8.35 -8.43
CA GLU A 118 0.24 8.16 -8.84
C GLU A 118 -0.57 7.41 -7.76
N PHE A 119 0.05 6.42 -7.12
CA PHE A 119 -0.55 5.72 -5.98
C PHE A 119 -0.88 6.66 -4.81
N ILE A 120 0.09 7.47 -4.39
CA ILE A 120 -0.09 8.44 -3.30
C ILE A 120 -1.16 9.45 -3.68
N CYS A 121 -1.09 10.06 -4.87
CA CYS A 121 -2.10 10.98 -5.39
C CYS A 121 -3.52 10.41 -5.32
N CYS A 122 -3.69 9.15 -5.74
CA CYS A 122 -5.00 8.51 -5.74
C CYS A 122 -5.51 8.21 -4.33
N ILE A 123 -4.64 7.75 -3.43
CA ILE A 123 -5.02 7.38 -2.06
C ILE A 123 -5.19 8.60 -1.16
N SER A 124 -4.39 9.65 -1.33
CA SER A 124 -4.49 10.94 -0.64
C SER A 124 -5.88 11.55 -0.75
N LYS A 125 -6.43 11.58 -1.98
CA LYS A 125 -7.79 12.07 -2.27
C LYS A 125 -8.89 11.30 -1.55
N MET A 126 -8.57 10.14 -0.96
CA MET A 126 -9.52 9.38 -0.18
C MET A 126 -9.62 9.91 1.25
N PHE A 127 -8.64 10.61 1.82
CA PHE A 127 -8.70 11.06 3.22
C PHE A 127 -9.58 12.29 3.39
N ASP A 128 -10.35 12.32 4.48
CA ASP A 128 -11.28 13.43 4.75
C ASP A 128 -10.59 14.58 5.49
N LYS A 129 -9.50 14.30 6.21
CA LYS A 129 -8.70 15.27 6.96
C LYS A 129 -7.24 15.24 6.54
N ILE A 130 -6.65 16.42 6.37
CA ILE A 130 -5.25 16.59 5.96
C ILE A 130 -4.25 15.95 6.93
N ASP A 131 -4.54 15.96 8.24
CA ASP A 131 -3.64 15.37 9.24
C ASP A 131 -3.58 13.84 9.12
N GLU A 132 -4.69 13.20 8.76
CA GLU A 132 -4.77 11.76 8.53
C GLU A 132 -4.00 11.37 7.27
N GLU A 133 -4.16 12.17 6.20
CA GLU A 133 -3.42 12.03 4.95
C GLU A 133 -1.91 12.14 5.18
N ARG A 134 -1.46 13.21 5.84
CA ARG A 134 -0.05 13.44 6.16
C ARG A 134 0.53 12.32 7.00
N THR A 135 -0.21 11.88 8.03
CA THR A 135 0.22 10.75 8.86
C THR A 135 0.38 9.48 8.03
N PHE A 136 -0.59 9.18 7.18
CA PHE A 136 -0.53 8.03 6.27
C PHE A 136 0.67 8.11 5.32
N ILE A 137 0.88 9.25 4.64
CA ILE A 137 2.00 9.44 3.69
C ILE A 137 3.35 9.27 4.41
N LYS A 138 3.53 9.93 5.55
CA LYS A 138 4.75 9.78 6.37
C LYS A 138 4.97 8.33 6.75
N ASP A 139 3.91 7.68 7.22
CA ASP A 139 3.99 6.31 7.66
C ASP A 139 4.40 5.40 6.50
N ILE A 140 3.78 5.46 5.31
CA ILE A 140 4.15 4.58 4.18
C ILE A 140 5.52 4.88 3.57
N LEU A 141 5.99 6.13 3.65
CA LEU A 141 7.30 6.54 3.13
C LEU A 141 8.43 6.39 4.14
N THR A 142 8.12 6.06 5.40
CA THR A 142 9.18 5.84 6.40
C THR A 142 10.14 4.76 5.91
N ASN A 143 11.44 5.03 5.97
CA ASN A 143 12.57 4.22 5.47
C ASN A 143 12.88 4.36 3.97
N PHE A 144 12.18 5.23 3.23
CA PHE A 144 12.67 5.62 1.91
C PHE A 144 13.99 6.37 2.09
N ASN A 145 14.97 6.08 1.23
CA ASN A 145 16.23 6.79 1.28
C ASN A 145 16.09 8.19 0.65
N PHE A 146 16.99 9.09 1.02
CA PHE A 146 16.99 10.46 0.50
C PHE A 146 16.90 10.54 -1.04
N PRO A 147 17.66 9.76 -1.84
CA PRO A 147 17.54 9.78 -3.29
C PRO A 147 16.13 9.45 -3.79
N LYS A 148 15.49 8.41 -3.25
CA LYS A 148 14.14 8.00 -3.67
C LYS A 148 13.07 9.03 -3.27
N CYS A 149 13.22 9.65 -2.11
CA CYS A 149 12.34 10.75 -1.69
C CYS A 149 12.49 12.00 -2.58
N GLN A 150 13.73 12.35 -2.97
CA GLN A 150 13.98 13.47 -3.87
C GLN A 150 13.37 13.22 -5.26
N GLU A 151 13.60 12.03 -5.81
CA GLU A 151 13.04 11.61 -7.09
C GLU A 151 11.49 11.63 -7.06
N LEU A 152 10.89 11.19 -5.96
CA LEU A 152 9.45 11.27 -5.74
C LEU A 152 8.93 12.73 -5.75
N ILE A 153 9.63 13.66 -5.07
CA ILE A 153 9.28 15.09 -5.08
C ILE A 153 9.37 15.66 -6.50
N ASP A 154 10.40 15.30 -7.25
CA ASP A 154 10.59 15.76 -8.62
C ASP A 154 9.46 15.25 -9.53
N CYS A 155 8.99 14.00 -9.34
CA CYS A 155 7.79 13.49 -10.00
C CYS A 155 6.54 14.31 -9.65
N PHE A 156 6.32 14.60 -8.36
CA PHE A 156 5.17 15.42 -7.93
C PHE A 156 5.21 16.84 -8.52
N LYS A 157 6.39 17.44 -8.68
CA LYS A 157 6.58 18.77 -9.29
C LYS A 157 6.31 18.79 -10.79
N CYS A 158 6.59 17.69 -11.48
CA CYS A 158 6.34 17.56 -12.92
C CYS A 158 4.87 17.22 -13.25
N ASN A 159 4.07 16.81 -12.27
CA ASN A 159 2.69 16.39 -12.47
C ASN A 159 1.71 17.53 -12.17
N ASP A 160 1.22 18.20 -13.22
CA ASP A 160 0.26 19.31 -13.13
C ASP A 160 -1.19 18.86 -12.82
N ASP A 161 -1.50 17.56 -12.92
CA ASP A 161 -2.88 17.03 -12.85
C ASP A 161 -3.43 16.87 -11.43
N CYS A 162 -2.62 17.11 -10.40
CA CYS A 162 -3.06 17.01 -9.02
C CYS A 162 -2.65 18.27 -8.24
N ASP A 163 -3.50 18.73 -7.33
CA ASP A 163 -3.21 19.81 -6.40
C ASP A 163 -2.19 19.33 -5.34
N ASN A 164 -1.03 18.94 -5.83
CA ASN A 164 0.05 18.25 -5.14
C ASN A 164 0.84 19.19 -4.24
N LYS A 165 0.56 20.50 -4.27
CA LYS A 165 1.32 21.51 -3.54
C LYS A 165 1.44 21.18 -2.06
N GLN A 166 0.37 20.69 -1.45
CA GLN A 166 0.36 20.33 -0.03
C GLN A 166 1.18 19.06 0.25
N ILE A 167 1.16 18.08 -0.66
CA ILE A 167 1.96 16.86 -0.57
C ILE A 167 3.44 17.20 -0.76
N ILE A 168 3.78 18.02 -1.77
CA ILE A 168 5.16 18.47 -2.03
C ILE A 168 5.73 19.17 -0.82
N VAL A 169 5.03 20.18 -0.26
CA VAL A 169 5.48 20.90 0.93
C VAL A 169 5.71 19.93 2.10
N PHE A 170 4.80 18.97 2.28
CA PHE A 170 4.94 17.96 3.33
C PHE A 170 6.14 17.03 3.12
N LEU A 171 6.40 16.59 1.88
CA LEU A 171 7.56 15.76 1.57
C LEU A 171 8.88 16.52 1.74
N GLU A 172 8.91 17.80 1.38
CA GLU A 172 10.06 18.68 1.64
C GLU A 172 10.30 18.87 3.15
N GLU A 173 9.24 19.06 3.96
CA GLU A 173 9.33 19.09 5.42
C GLU A 173 9.88 17.76 5.99
N LEU A 174 9.43 16.61 5.47
CA LEU A 174 9.93 15.31 5.88
C LEU A 174 11.43 15.15 5.58
N LEU A 175 11.87 15.53 4.38
CA LEU A 175 13.27 15.48 3.99
C LEU A 175 14.16 16.39 4.84
N ILE A 176 13.71 17.61 5.11
CA ILE A 176 14.45 18.56 5.97
C ILE A 176 14.64 17.96 7.36
N ASN A 177 13.58 17.40 7.95
CA ASN A 177 13.65 16.78 9.27
C ASN A 177 14.61 15.58 9.31
N GLU A 178 14.65 14.75 8.26
CA GLU A 178 15.63 13.67 8.17
C GLU A 178 17.07 14.19 8.08
N VAL A 179 17.34 15.17 7.21
CA VAL A 179 18.67 15.79 7.08
C VAL A 179 19.13 16.42 8.40
N VAL A 180 18.24 17.15 9.08
CA VAL A 180 18.55 17.75 10.39
C VAL A 180 18.93 16.67 11.40
N ASN A 181 18.18 15.58 11.49
CA ASN A 181 18.47 14.46 12.38
C ASN A 181 19.82 13.76 12.08
N PHE A 182 20.26 13.75 10.82
CA PHE A 182 21.60 13.26 10.45
C PHE A 182 22.72 14.23 10.84
N THR A 183 22.46 15.54 10.87
CA THR A 183 23.46 16.56 11.24
C THR A 183 23.60 16.76 12.76
N THR A 184 22.54 16.50 13.54
CA THR A 184 22.53 16.71 15.01
C THR A 184 22.97 15.48 15.82
N ASN A 185 23.01 14.29 15.22
CA ASN A 185 23.51 13.06 15.86
C ASN A 185 25.01 12.80 15.61
N LYS A 186 25.81 13.86 15.46
CA LYS A 186 27.28 13.81 15.40
C LYS A 186 27.91 14.41 16.65
#